data_AF-A0A8S2FCK9-F1
#
_entry.id   AF-A0A8S2FCK9-F1
#
_cell.length_a   1.000
_cell.length_b   1.000
_cell.length_c   1.000
_cell.angle_alpha   90.00
_cell.angle_beta   90.00
_cell.angle_gamma   90.00
#
_symmetry.space_group_name_H-M   'P 1'
#
loop_
_entity.id
_entity.type
_entity.pdbx_description
1 polymer ?
#
loop_
_entity_poly.entity_id
_entity_poly.type
_entity_poly.pdbx_seq_one_letter_code
_entity_poly.pdbx_strand_id
1 'polypeptide(L)'
;WKRYSIKIPDKTQEEFDREYGQWHVAYHGTKSINAKNILLTGLLASTSGVYNKERACVYLSPSIEYCAHPLYAEPWSKVENDRKTYIQMIFQCRVKPSAIEIHGETVLKSKSIRIDKNFRNEVIEWVIPVTDSQDKCINNIIVCYGIMLRKCNFDPDQLPQSQWWKYSHDGLKQCLENYKHE
;
A
#
# COMPACT_ATOMS: atom_id res chain seq x y z
N TRP A 1 -8.12 -2.85 -10.77
CA TRP A 1 -7.64 -1.52 -10.31
C TRP A 1 -7.69 -0.55 -11.46
N LYS A 2 -8.19 0.67 -11.23
CA LYS A 2 -8.10 1.81 -12.15
C LYS A 2 -6.97 2.72 -11.67
N ARG A 3 -6.04 3.06 -12.55
CA ARG A 3 -4.89 3.91 -12.26
C ARG A 3 -5.18 5.36 -12.61
N TYR A 4 -4.84 6.27 -11.72
CA TYR A 4 -4.81 7.72 -11.94
C TYR A 4 -3.37 8.19 -11.77
N SER A 5 -2.81 8.84 -12.79
CA SER A 5 -1.44 9.40 -12.70
C SER A 5 -1.43 10.60 -11.77
N ILE A 6 -0.38 10.71 -10.95
CA ILE A 6 -0.08 11.93 -10.21
C ILE A 6 0.98 12.68 -11.02
N LYS A 7 0.71 13.95 -11.35
CA LYS A 7 1.72 14.81 -11.99
C LYS A 7 2.79 15.15 -10.96
N ILE A 8 4.04 14.84 -11.27
CA ILE A 8 5.17 15.31 -10.48
C ILE A 8 5.47 16.75 -10.92
N PRO A 9 5.45 17.74 -10.01
CA PRO A 9 5.80 19.11 -10.34
C PRO A 9 7.17 19.19 -11.00
N ASP A 10 7.32 20.12 -11.93
CA ASP A 10 8.60 20.48 -12.55
C ASP A 10 9.34 19.36 -13.27
N LYS A 11 8.63 18.29 -13.68
CA LYS A 11 9.16 17.22 -14.53
C LYS A 11 8.25 16.95 -15.72
N THR A 12 8.84 16.82 -16.91
CA THR A 12 8.17 16.18 -18.04
C THR A 12 8.11 14.65 -17.85
N GLN A 13 7.35 13.97 -18.71
CA GLN A 13 7.32 12.51 -18.69
C GLN A 13 8.71 11.91 -19.01
N GLU A 14 9.42 12.49 -19.97
CA GLU A 14 10.77 12.04 -20.36
C GLU A 14 11.78 12.22 -19.22
N GLU A 15 11.68 13.33 -18.47
CA GLU A 15 12.53 13.57 -17.31
C GLU A 15 12.22 12.61 -16.17
N PHE A 16 10.93 12.35 -15.92
CA PHE A 16 10.50 11.35 -14.95
C PHE A 16 11.02 9.95 -15.29
N ASP A 17 10.91 9.53 -16.55
CA ASP A 17 11.35 8.21 -16.99
C ASP A 17 12.88 8.09 -16.99
N ARG A 18 13.60 9.15 -17.34
CA ARG A 18 15.06 9.19 -17.25
C ARG A 18 15.56 9.02 -15.82
N GLU A 19 14.89 9.64 -14.85
CA GLU A 19 15.32 9.64 -13.45
C GLU A 19 14.84 8.41 -12.67
N TYR A 20 13.57 8.03 -12.84
CA TYR A 20 12.91 7.00 -12.04
C TYR A 20 12.55 5.74 -12.85
N GLY A 21 12.82 5.69 -14.16
CA GLY A 21 12.46 4.55 -15.00
C GLY A 21 13.14 3.24 -14.60
N GLN A 22 14.35 3.33 -14.04
CA GLN A 22 15.11 2.19 -13.51
C GLN A 22 14.75 1.83 -12.07
N TRP A 23 13.91 2.64 -11.40
CA TRP A 23 13.47 2.35 -10.04
C TRP A 23 12.37 1.31 -10.04
N HIS A 24 12.29 0.54 -8.97
CA HIS A 24 11.27 -0.50 -8.88
C HIS A 24 9.88 0.11 -8.67
N VAL A 25 8.87 -0.52 -9.26
CA VAL A 25 7.47 -0.21 -8.99
C VAL A 25 7.08 -0.88 -7.69
N ALA A 26 6.49 -0.12 -6.79
CA ALA A 26 5.95 -0.62 -5.55
C ALA A 26 4.58 0.00 -5.26
N TYR A 27 3.91 -0.55 -4.25
CA TYR A 27 2.60 -0.14 -3.79
C TYR A 27 2.65 0.16 -2.30
N HIS A 28 1.83 1.13 -1.88
CA HIS A 28 1.64 1.49 -0.48
C HIS A 28 0.14 1.54 -0.18
N GLY A 29 -0.34 0.57 0.61
CA GLY A 29 -1.70 0.60 1.14
C GLY A 29 -1.82 1.63 2.25
N THR A 30 -2.90 2.42 2.24
CA THR A 30 -3.21 3.37 3.31
C THR A 30 -4.72 3.52 3.48
N LYS A 31 -5.16 3.98 4.65
CA LYS A 31 -6.50 4.54 4.84
C LYS A 31 -6.69 5.77 3.95
N SER A 32 -7.90 5.94 3.42
CA SER A 32 -8.26 7.07 2.54
C SER A 32 -8.09 8.43 3.21
N ILE A 33 -8.31 8.52 4.52
CA ILE A 33 -8.13 9.76 5.30
C ILE A 33 -6.69 10.30 5.27
N ASN A 34 -5.70 9.43 5.06
CA ASN A 34 -4.29 9.81 4.97
C ASN A 34 -3.87 10.27 3.56
N ALA A 35 -4.73 10.07 2.55
CA ALA A 35 -4.40 10.34 1.15
C ALA A 35 -3.93 11.79 0.93
N LYS A 36 -4.67 12.74 1.52
CA LYS A 36 -4.35 14.17 1.42
C LYS A 36 -2.98 14.48 2.01
N ASN A 37 -2.67 13.94 3.19
CA ASN A 37 -1.39 14.17 3.84
C ASN A 37 -0.25 13.58 3.01
N ILE A 38 -0.39 12.34 2.51
CA ILE A 38 0.63 11.71 1.65
C ILE A 38 0.88 12.51 0.37
N LEU A 39 -0.17 13.08 -0.24
CA LEU A 39 -0.02 13.93 -1.42
C LEU A 39 0.70 15.25 -1.13
N LEU A 40 0.58 15.78 0.10
CA LEU A 40 1.19 17.05 0.48
C LEU A 40 2.63 16.88 1.01
N THR A 41 2.90 15.80 1.74
CA THR A 41 4.15 15.62 2.48
C THR A 41 5.01 14.47 1.96
N GLY A 42 4.50 13.65 1.03
CA GLY A 42 5.08 12.35 0.71
C GLY A 42 4.75 11.30 1.78
N LEU A 43 5.38 10.13 1.66
CA LEU A 43 5.24 9.06 2.65
C LEU A 43 6.05 9.39 3.90
N LEU A 44 5.35 9.37 5.04
CA LEU A 44 5.95 9.51 6.36
C LEU A 44 6.33 8.14 6.92
N ALA A 45 7.50 8.05 7.50
CA ALA A 45 7.95 6.85 8.14
C ALA A 45 7.18 6.57 9.44
N SER A 46 6.86 5.30 9.64
CA SER A 46 6.26 4.81 10.87
C SER A 46 7.33 4.29 11.81
N THR A 47 7.17 4.55 13.10
CA THR A 47 7.93 3.91 14.18
C THR A 47 7.23 2.67 14.71
N SER A 48 6.19 2.17 14.03
CA SER A 48 5.49 0.92 14.33
C SER A 48 5.60 -0.09 13.16
N GLY A 49 5.52 -1.38 13.47
CA GLY A 49 5.52 -2.48 12.49
C GLY A 49 6.43 -3.64 12.91
N VAL A 50 6.41 -4.74 12.16
CA VAL A 50 7.13 -5.97 12.55
C VAL A 50 8.64 -5.85 12.33
N TYR A 51 9.06 -5.11 11.30
CA TYR A 51 10.48 -4.96 10.92
C TYR A 51 11.07 -3.62 11.34
N ASN A 52 10.37 -2.85 12.18
CA ASN A 52 10.76 -1.51 12.62
C ASN A 52 11.85 -1.50 13.71
N LYS A 53 12.84 -2.40 13.69
CA LYS A 53 13.85 -2.64 14.75
C LYS A 53 14.54 -1.36 15.26
N GLU A 54 13.85 -0.60 16.11
CA GLU A 54 14.24 0.70 16.68
C GLU A 54 14.43 1.86 15.69
N ARG A 55 13.96 1.73 14.45
CA ARG A 55 14.05 2.80 13.44
C ARG A 55 12.74 3.03 12.71
N ALA A 56 12.51 4.29 12.33
CA ALA A 56 11.39 4.65 11.50
C ALA A 56 11.57 4.08 10.08
N CYS A 57 10.50 3.56 9.49
CA CYS A 57 10.53 3.03 8.12
C CYS A 57 9.20 3.22 7.40
N VAL A 58 9.25 3.18 6.07
CA VAL A 58 8.06 3.07 5.22
C VAL A 58 7.95 1.63 4.71
N TYR A 59 6.74 1.07 4.78
CA TYR A 59 6.42 -0.24 4.23
C TYR A 59 5.83 -0.11 2.84
N LEU A 60 6.37 -0.86 1.90
CA LEU A 60 5.92 -0.98 0.53
C LEU A 60 5.78 -2.47 0.16
N SER A 61 5.20 -2.75 -1.00
CA SER A 61 5.19 -4.09 -1.57
C SER A 61 5.23 -4.02 -3.09
N PRO A 62 5.85 -5.00 -3.79
CA PRO A 62 5.66 -5.14 -5.23
C PRO A 62 4.27 -5.70 -5.56
N SER A 63 3.54 -6.25 -4.59
CA SER A 63 2.20 -6.79 -4.76
C SER A 63 1.14 -5.77 -4.35
N ILE A 64 0.35 -5.36 -5.34
CA ILE A 64 -0.85 -4.55 -5.08
C ILE A 64 -1.89 -5.34 -4.26
N GLU A 65 -1.93 -6.67 -4.38
CA GLU A 65 -2.90 -7.50 -3.66
C GLU A 65 -2.53 -7.69 -2.18
N TYR A 66 -1.23 -7.74 -1.85
CA TYR A 66 -0.78 -7.67 -0.46
C TYR A 66 -1.16 -6.31 0.17
N CYS A 67 -0.82 -5.21 -0.51
CA CYS A 67 -1.20 -3.86 -0.07
C CYS A 67 -2.71 -3.62 -0.01
N ALA A 68 -3.52 -4.45 -0.67
CA ALA A 68 -4.97 -4.36 -0.65
C ALA A 68 -5.62 -4.92 0.63
N HIS A 69 -4.86 -5.63 1.49
CA HIS A 69 -5.42 -6.14 2.73
C HIS A 69 -6.00 -4.99 3.59
N PRO A 70 -7.16 -5.15 4.24
CA PRO A 70 -7.80 -4.09 5.03
C PRO A 70 -6.93 -3.49 6.15
N LEU A 71 -5.94 -4.22 6.68
CA LEU A 71 -4.93 -3.65 7.60
C LEU A 71 -4.16 -2.48 6.99
N TYR A 72 -3.92 -2.51 5.68
CA TYR A 72 -3.12 -1.52 4.97
C TYR A 72 -4.02 -0.55 4.20
N ALA A 73 -4.90 -1.06 3.35
CA ALA A 73 -5.79 -0.27 2.50
C ALA A 73 -7.26 -0.50 2.87
N GLU A 74 -7.66 0.02 4.02
CA GLU A 74 -9.03 -0.05 4.54
C GLU A 74 -10.03 0.43 3.47
N PRO A 75 -10.93 -0.45 2.97
CA PRO A 75 -11.99 0.00 2.09
C PRO A 75 -12.94 0.96 2.83
N TRP A 76 -13.60 1.83 2.09
CA TRP A 76 -14.75 2.59 2.59
C TRP A 76 -15.93 2.38 1.67
N SER A 77 -17.12 2.72 2.14
CA SER A 77 -18.34 2.56 1.33
C SER A 77 -19.10 3.86 1.16
N LYS A 78 -19.85 3.95 0.07
CA LYS A 78 -20.78 5.04 -0.21
C LYS A 78 -22.10 4.44 -0.67
N VAL A 79 -23.21 4.97 -0.16
CA VAL A 79 -24.55 4.62 -0.63
C VAL A 79 -25.06 5.76 -1.52
N GLU A 80 -25.41 5.43 -2.77
CA GLU A 80 -26.02 6.36 -3.71
C GLU A 80 -27.18 5.62 -4.41
N ASN A 81 -28.39 6.20 -4.42
CA ASN A 81 -29.58 5.61 -5.06
C ASN A 81 -29.81 4.14 -4.67
N ASP A 82 -29.81 3.85 -3.36
CA ASP A 82 -29.94 2.50 -2.77
C ASP A 82 -28.87 1.48 -3.20
N ARG A 83 -27.76 1.95 -3.77
CA ARG A 83 -26.62 1.11 -4.18
C ARG A 83 -25.41 1.42 -3.31
N LYS A 84 -24.96 0.41 -2.57
CA LYS A 84 -23.70 0.45 -1.81
C LYS A 84 -22.53 0.16 -2.74
N THR A 85 -21.59 1.09 -2.80
CA THR A 85 -20.32 0.95 -3.51
C THR A 85 -19.20 0.90 -2.49
N TYR A 86 -18.27 -0.05 -2.65
CA TYR A 86 -17.02 -0.12 -1.89
C TYR A 86 -15.87 0.43 -2.72
N ILE A 87 -14.95 1.14 -2.06
CA ILE A 87 -13.78 1.75 -2.69
C ILE A 87 -12.56 1.42 -1.84
N GLN A 88 -11.46 1.04 -2.49
CA GLN A 88 -10.12 0.95 -1.89
C GLN A 88 -9.13 1.83 -2.66
N MET A 89 -8.14 2.34 -1.95
CA MET A 89 -7.08 3.19 -2.49
C MET A 89 -5.70 2.68 -2.08
N ILE A 90 -4.79 2.67 -3.05
CA ILE A 90 -3.38 2.32 -2.87
C ILE A 90 -2.54 3.33 -3.65
N PHE A 91 -1.43 3.80 -3.09
CA PHE A 91 -0.45 4.58 -3.85
C PHE A 91 0.44 3.67 -4.68
N GLN A 92 0.73 4.08 -5.92
CA GLN A 92 1.77 3.50 -6.73
C GLN A 92 3.03 4.37 -6.63
N CYS A 93 4.14 3.73 -6.34
CA CYS A 93 5.41 4.38 -6.05
C CYS A 93 6.52 3.88 -6.99
N ARG A 94 7.48 4.75 -7.28
CA ARG A 94 8.83 4.34 -7.68
C ARG A 94 9.70 4.34 -6.44
N VAL A 95 10.52 3.32 -6.26
CA VAL A 95 11.46 3.21 -5.12
C VAL A 95 12.87 2.86 -5.60
N LYS A 96 13.85 3.57 -5.06
CA LYS A 96 15.26 3.36 -5.40
C LYS A 96 15.70 1.95 -4.98
N PRO A 97 16.20 1.10 -5.90
CA PRO A 97 16.51 -0.30 -5.58
C PRO A 97 17.48 -0.49 -4.42
N SER A 98 18.48 0.40 -4.31
CA SER A 98 19.50 0.34 -3.25
C SER A 98 18.98 0.64 -1.84
N ALA A 99 17.74 1.12 -1.70
CA ALA A 99 17.14 1.48 -0.41
C ALA A 99 16.16 0.41 0.11
N ILE A 100 15.95 -0.68 -0.64
CA ILE A 100 14.93 -1.68 -0.32
C ILE A 100 15.53 -2.78 0.54
N GLU A 101 14.96 -2.98 1.73
CA GLU A 101 15.15 -4.21 2.49
C GLU A 101 13.98 -5.15 2.21
N ILE A 102 14.29 -6.37 1.76
CA ILE A 102 13.29 -7.35 1.31
C ILE A 102 13.02 -8.35 2.44
N HIS A 103 11.74 -8.51 2.77
CA HIS A 103 11.27 -9.39 3.82
C HIS A 103 10.07 -10.24 3.40
N GLY A 104 9.79 -11.25 4.23
CA GLY A 104 8.59 -12.05 4.11
C GLY A 104 7.37 -11.34 4.67
N GLU A 105 6.20 -11.74 4.19
CA GLU A 105 4.90 -11.30 4.72
C GLU A 105 4.75 -11.63 6.20
N THR A 106 3.94 -10.82 6.88
CA THR A 106 3.74 -10.88 8.33
C THR A 106 2.28 -11.04 8.71
N VAL A 107 1.40 -11.26 7.73
CA VAL A 107 -0.06 -11.16 7.91
C VAL A 107 -0.72 -12.53 8.05
N LEU A 108 -0.20 -13.59 7.41
CA LEU A 108 -0.82 -14.90 7.38
C LEU A 108 -0.56 -15.73 8.63
N LYS A 109 -1.60 -16.41 9.13
CA LYS A 109 -1.47 -17.48 10.14
C LYS A 109 -0.78 -18.73 9.59
N SER A 110 -0.98 -19.03 8.32
CA SER A 110 -0.43 -20.20 7.66
C SER A 110 0.40 -19.82 6.45
N LYS A 111 1.67 -20.25 6.44
CA LYS A 111 2.60 -20.06 5.33
C LYS A 111 2.23 -20.86 4.07
N SER A 112 1.24 -21.75 4.13
CA SER A 112 0.77 -22.51 2.97
C SER A 112 -0.09 -21.69 2.01
N ILE A 113 -0.56 -20.52 2.44
CA ILE A 113 -1.46 -19.67 1.64
C ILE A 113 -0.62 -18.74 0.77
N ARG A 114 -0.90 -18.73 -0.53
CA ARG A 114 -0.25 -17.79 -1.47
C ARG A 114 -1.06 -16.49 -1.54
N ILE A 115 -0.39 -15.35 -1.29
CA ILE A 115 -1.02 -14.02 -1.36
C ILE A 115 -1.15 -13.54 -2.81
N ASP A 116 -0.04 -13.58 -3.56
CA ASP A 116 0.02 -13.07 -4.93
C ASP A 116 0.67 -14.12 -5.84
N LYS A 117 0.06 -14.40 -7.00
CA LYS A 117 0.59 -15.38 -7.95
C LYS A 117 1.98 -14.99 -8.50
N ASN A 118 2.29 -13.69 -8.56
CA ASN A 118 3.51 -13.17 -9.18
C ASN A 118 4.66 -13.02 -8.17
N PHE A 119 4.36 -12.89 -6.87
CA PHE A 119 5.37 -12.63 -5.83
C PHE A 119 5.33 -13.70 -4.76
N ARG A 120 6.50 -14.23 -4.39
CA ARG A 120 6.59 -15.20 -3.30
C ARG A 120 6.43 -14.49 -1.97
N ASN A 121 5.80 -15.17 -1.00
CA ASN A 121 5.50 -14.61 0.31
C ASN A 121 6.77 -14.18 1.06
N GLU A 122 7.93 -14.77 0.76
CA GLU A 122 9.21 -14.47 1.42
C GLU A 122 9.87 -13.17 0.95
N VAL A 123 9.34 -12.53 -0.10
CA VAL A 123 9.94 -11.34 -0.73
C VAL A 123 8.94 -10.22 -1.04
N ILE A 124 7.77 -10.26 -0.41
CA ILE A 124 6.62 -9.39 -0.74
C ILE A 124 6.53 -8.15 0.16
N GLU A 125 7.25 -8.11 1.29
CA GLU A 125 7.26 -6.94 2.17
C GLU A 125 8.57 -6.18 1.99
N TRP A 126 8.48 -4.92 1.55
CA TRP A 126 9.62 -4.06 1.28
C TRP A 126 9.70 -2.96 2.34
N VAL A 127 10.80 -2.89 3.07
CA VAL A 127 11.02 -1.94 4.16
C VAL A 127 12.03 -0.91 3.70
N ILE A 128 11.65 0.36 3.76
CA ILE A 128 12.53 1.49 3.42
C ILE A 128 12.87 2.22 4.72
N PRO A 129 14.05 2.00 5.28
CA PRO A 129 14.45 2.64 6.53
C PRO A 129 14.73 4.13 6.33
N VAL A 130 14.39 4.93 7.33
CA VAL A 130 14.85 6.31 7.42
C VAL A 130 16.30 6.30 7.88
N THR A 131 17.19 6.88 7.08
CA THR A 131 18.63 6.95 7.37
C THR A 131 19.03 8.22 8.11
N ASP A 132 18.21 9.27 8.03
CA ASP A 132 18.45 10.54 8.74
C ASP A 132 17.38 10.78 9.80
N SER A 133 17.81 10.84 11.06
CA SER A 133 16.94 11.05 12.22
C SER A 133 16.07 12.31 12.16
N GLN A 134 16.42 13.28 11.30
CA GLN A 134 15.67 14.54 11.19
C GLN A 134 14.61 14.54 10.07
N ASP A 135 14.71 13.67 9.06
CA ASP A 135 13.71 13.62 7.97
C ASP A 135 12.76 12.43 8.17
N LYS A 136 11.55 12.72 8.66
CA LYS A 136 10.47 11.72 8.72
C LYS A 136 9.87 11.42 7.34
N CYS A 137 10.14 12.27 6.34
CA CYS A 137 9.75 12.06 4.97
C CYS A 137 10.86 11.31 4.23
N ILE A 138 10.49 10.29 3.45
CA ILE A 138 11.46 9.56 2.63
C ILE A 138 11.63 10.27 1.27
N ASN A 139 12.15 11.49 1.32
CA ASN A 139 12.41 12.32 0.14
C ASN A 139 13.53 11.69 -0.71
N ASN A 140 13.41 11.78 -2.04
CA ASN A 140 14.43 11.31 -3.01
C ASN A 140 14.76 9.80 -2.98
N ILE A 141 13.97 8.99 -2.28
CA ILE A 141 14.09 7.52 -2.27
C ILE A 141 12.78 6.86 -2.72
N ILE A 142 11.64 7.49 -2.43
CA ILE A 142 10.32 7.06 -2.88
C ILE A 142 9.61 8.22 -3.58
N VAL A 143 8.97 7.93 -4.72
CA VAL A 143 8.13 8.89 -5.43
C VAL A 143 6.75 8.29 -5.67
N CYS A 144 5.71 8.86 -5.05
CA CYS A 144 4.32 8.54 -5.34
C CYS A 144 3.93 9.18 -6.69
N TYR A 145 3.61 8.35 -7.68
CA TYR A 145 3.32 8.82 -9.05
C TYR A 145 1.99 8.29 -9.61
N GLY A 146 1.26 7.52 -8.80
CA GLY A 146 -0.08 7.06 -9.16
C GLY A 146 -0.95 6.77 -7.95
N ILE A 147 -2.26 6.84 -8.17
CA ILE A 147 -3.30 6.36 -7.27
C ILE A 147 -4.00 5.19 -7.96
N MET A 148 -4.01 4.05 -7.30
CA MET A 148 -4.74 2.86 -7.72
C MET A 148 -6.07 2.83 -6.95
N LEU A 149 -7.19 2.92 -7.66
CA LEU A 149 -8.52 2.79 -7.09
C LEU A 149 -9.18 1.48 -7.51
N ARG A 150 -9.79 0.79 -6.56
CA ARG A 150 -10.66 -0.37 -6.82
C ARG A 150 -12.06 -0.02 -6.34
N LYS A 151 -13.03 -0.05 -7.26
CA LYS A 151 -14.45 0.19 -7.00
C LYS A 151 -15.21 -1.11 -7.23
N CYS A 152 -16.02 -1.53 -6.26
CA CYS A 152 -16.80 -2.77 -6.30
C CYS A 152 -18.23 -2.52 -5.77
N ASN A 153 -19.21 -3.29 -6.26
CA ASN A 153 -20.60 -3.23 -5.78
C ASN A 153 -20.87 -4.24 -4.64
N PHE A 154 -19.82 -4.87 -4.13
CA PHE A 154 -19.82 -5.85 -3.06
C PHE A 154 -18.54 -5.66 -2.24
N ASP A 155 -18.52 -6.23 -1.03
CA ASP A 155 -17.38 -6.11 -0.12
C ASP A 155 -16.11 -6.63 -0.80
N PRO A 156 -14.98 -5.89 -0.78
CA PRO A 156 -13.74 -6.35 -1.39
C PRO A 156 -13.23 -7.70 -0.88
N ASP A 157 -13.68 -8.20 0.27
CA ASP A 157 -13.35 -9.54 0.76
C ASP A 157 -13.92 -10.68 -0.11
N GLN A 158 -14.95 -10.40 -0.90
CA GLN A 158 -15.58 -11.36 -1.81
C GLN A 158 -14.83 -11.48 -3.14
N LEU A 159 -13.83 -10.63 -3.38
CA LEU A 159 -13.03 -10.71 -4.59
C LEU A 159 -12.17 -11.99 -4.59
N PRO A 160 -11.97 -12.66 -5.76
CA PRO A 160 -11.11 -13.83 -5.86
C PRO A 160 -9.69 -13.60 -5.32
N GLN A 161 -9.10 -12.44 -5.62
CA GLN A 161 -7.77 -12.05 -5.16
C GLN A 161 -7.69 -11.69 -3.67
N SER A 162 -8.84 -11.49 -3.01
CA SER A 162 -8.92 -11.17 -1.58
C SER A 162 -9.22 -12.41 -0.72
N GLN A 163 -9.43 -13.58 -1.34
CA GLN A 163 -9.81 -14.80 -0.61
C GLN A 163 -8.78 -15.23 0.43
N TRP A 164 -7.53 -14.78 0.33
CA TRP A 164 -6.49 -15.08 1.32
C TRP A 164 -6.69 -14.33 2.65
N TRP A 165 -7.47 -13.24 2.67
CA TRP A 165 -7.68 -12.40 3.87
C TRP A 165 -8.27 -13.16 5.06
N LYS A 166 -9.08 -14.20 4.81
CA LYS A 166 -9.65 -15.05 5.87
C LYS A 166 -8.60 -15.87 6.64
N TYR A 167 -7.37 -15.94 6.14
CA TYR A 167 -6.27 -16.67 6.77
C TYR A 167 -5.29 -15.76 7.51
N SER A 168 -5.58 -14.46 7.67
CA SER A 168 -4.71 -13.51 8.38
C SER A 168 -4.79 -13.62 9.92
N HIS A 169 -3.75 -13.16 10.61
CA HIS A 169 -3.62 -13.16 12.08
C HIS A 169 -4.84 -12.51 12.76
N ASP A 170 -5.29 -11.36 12.28
CA ASP A 170 -6.41 -10.62 12.87
C ASP A 170 -7.79 -11.04 12.33
N GLY A 171 -7.82 -11.83 11.24
CA GLY A 171 -9.04 -12.06 10.47
C GLY A 171 -9.69 -10.73 10.01
N LEU A 172 -10.78 -10.81 9.24
CA LEU A 172 -11.56 -9.63 8.87
C LEU A 172 -12.20 -8.89 10.06
N LYS A 173 -12.18 -9.48 11.27
CA LYS A 173 -13.02 -9.06 12.40
C LYS A 173 -12.70 -7.67 12.94
N GLN A 174 -11.43 -7.27 13.02
CA GLN A 174 -11.08 -5.96 13.59
C GLN A 174 -11.31 -4.80 12.62
N CYS A 175 -11.24 -5.05 11.30
CA CYS A 175 -11.60 -4.04 10.30
C CYS A 175 -13.13 -3.92 10.15
N LEU A 176 -13.87 -5.04 10.15
CA LEU A 176 -15.34 -5.04 9.96
C LEU A 176 -16.13 -4.40 11.11
N GLU A 177 -15.60 -4.35 12.34
CA GLU A 177 -16.26 -3.64 13.45
C GLU A 177 -16.26 -2.11 13.24
N ASN A 178 -15.26 -1.57 12.54
CA ASN A 178 -15.23 -0.14 12.18
C ASN A 178 -16.14 0.21 11.00
N TYR A 179 -16.54 -0.76 10.16
CA TYR A 179 -17.48 -0.53 9.05
C TYR A 179 -18.91 -0.20 9.49
N LYS A 180 -19.25 -0.49 10.74
CA LYS A 180 -20.64 -0.40 11.22
C LYS A 180 -21.02 0.98 11.77
N HIS A 181 -20.09 1.94 11.79
CA HIS A 181 -20.29 3.22 12.48
C HIS A 181 -20.08 4.48 11.63
N GLU A 182 -20.00 4.38 10.30
CA GLU A 182 -20.02 5.54 9.39
C GLU A 182 -21.28 5.56 8.50
#